data_AF-A0A7Y3CEW3-F1
#
_entry.id   AF-A0A7Y3CEW3-F1
#
_cell.length_a   1.000
_cell.length_b   1.000
_cell.length_c   1.000
_cell.angle_alpha   90.00
_cell.angle_beta   90.00
_cell.angle_gamma   90.00
#
_symmetry.space_group_name_H-M   'P 1'
#
loop_
_entity.id
_entity.type
_entity.pdbx_description
1 polymer ?
#
loop_
_entity_poly.entity_id
_entity_poly.type
_entity_poly.pdbx_seq_one_letter_code
_entity_poly.pdbx_strand_id
1 'polypeptide(L)'
;PTVVTGKALPDEYTKENLEWVEKGCANMVHHINTIRKAGINPVVCINRFYTDTDAECAVIRKAAEAAGARCAESKHWEMGGDGALEFADAVVEACEEENDFKFLYPLEMKLRDRVDSIAKEVYGADGVDWTPEAEAKAKMLEDDPFYADFATMMVKTHESLSADRTIKGVPTGWRLPVRDVLIYSGAKFLCPCAGTISLMPGTGSNPAFRRVDVEPETGKVTGLF
;
A
#
# COMPACT_ATOMS: atom_id res chain seq x y z
N PRO A 1 4.49 -3.24 -19.67
CA PRO A 1 4.52 -4.73 -19.64
C PRO A 1 3.97 -5.25 -18.31
N THR A 2 3.24 -6.37 -18.30
CA THR A 2 2.67 -6.92 -17.06
C THR A 2 3.76 -7.43 -16.14
N VAL A 3 3.82 -6.90 -14.91
CA VAL A 3 4.68 -7.44 -13.85
C VAL A 3 3.93 -8.58 -13.17
N VAL A 4 4.57 -9.75 -13.09
CA VAL A 4 3.98 -10.94 -12.47
C VAL A 4 4.92 -11.41 -11.37
N THR A 5 4.39 -11.50 -10.15
CA THR A 5 5.14 -11.98 -8.98
C THR A 5 5.80 -13.33 -9.25
N GLY A 6 7.10 -13.43 -8.97
CA GLY A 6 7.89 -14.65 -9.17
C GLY A 6 8.43 -14.87 -10.59
N LYS A 7 8.17 -13.95 -11.53
CA LYS A 7 8.84 -13.93 -12.84
C LYS A 7 9.89 -12.82 -12.89
N ALA A 8 10.90 -13.00 -13.75
CA ALA A 8 11.87 -11.95 -14.03
C ALA A 8 11.16 -10.69 -14.56
N LEU A 9 11.69 -9.53 -14.17
CA LEU A 9 11.21 -8.25 -14.69
C LEU A 9 11.47 -8.18 -16.20
N PRO A 10 10.50 -7.73 -17.00
CA PRO A 10 10.72 -7.42 -18.40
C PRO A 10 11.85 -6.39 -18.58
N ASP A 11 12.63 -6.51 -19.65
CA ASP A 11 13.78 -5.65 -19.94
C ASP A 11 13.43 -4.16 -20.02
N GLU A 12 12.18 -3.82 -20.31
CA GLU A 12 11.71 -2.43 -20.35
C GLU A 12 11.72 -1.77 -18.97
N TYR A 13 11.77 -2.53 -17.88
CA TYR A 13 11.90 -2.02 -16.51
C TYR A 13 13.36 -1.87 -16.05
N THR A 14 14.33 -2.32 -16.85
CA THR A 14 15.77 -2.22 -16.53
C THR A 14 16.49 -1.17 -17.38
N LYS A 15 15.74 -0.45 -18.22
CA LYS A 15 16.22 0.61 -19.10
C LYS A 15 15.53 1.91 -18.72
N GLU A 16 16.26 3.01 -18.85
CA GLU A 16 15.74 4.35 -18.56
C GLU A 16 14.43 4.63 -19.31
N ASN A 17 13.41 5.08 -18.58
CA ASN A 17 12.16 5.54 -19.16
C ASN A 17 11.49 6.64 -18.32
N LEU A 18 11.93 7.88 -18.56
CA LEU A 18 11.42 9.06 -17.84
C LEU A 18 9.90 9.25 -17.97
N GLU A 19 9.31 8.93 -19.13
CA GLU A 19 7.86 9.08 -19.35
C GLU A 19 7.06 8.14 -18.45
N TRP A 20 7.53 6.91 -18.27
CA TRP A 20 6.87 5.94 -17.39
C TRP A 20 7.01 6.31 -15.92
N VAL A 21 8.19 6.80 -15.53
CA VAL A 21 8.44 7.30 -14.17
C VAL A 21 7.52 8.48 -13.87
N GLU A 22 7.44 9.46 -14.76
CA GLU A 22 6.58 10.64 -14.61
C GLU A 22 5.09 10.24 -14.48
N LYS A 23 4.61 9.33 -15.34
CA LYS A 23 3.24 8.78 -15.24
C LYS A 23 3.01 8.02 -13.92
N GLY A 24 4.01 7.27 -13.45
CA GLY A 24 3.95 6.52 -12.20
C GLY A 24 3.92 7.40 -10.95
N CYS A 25 4.58 8.57 -11.01
CA CYS A 25 4.62 9.53 -9.89
C CYS A 25 3.22 9.98 -9.44
N ALA A 26 2.21 9.94 -10.31
CA ALA A 26 0.83 10.23 -9.93
C ALA A 26 0.34 9.35 -8.75
N ASN A 27 0.73 8.07 -8.71
CA ASN A 27 0.38 7.17 -7.61
C ASN A 27 1.08 7.56 -6.30
N MET A 28 2.37 7.91 -6.37
CA MET A 28 3.12 8.42 -5.21
C MET A 28 2.49 9.69 -4.67
N VAL A 29 2.16 10.66 -5.53
CA VAL A 29 1.50 11.92 -5.15
C VAL A 29 0.14 11.67 -4.51
N HIS A 30 -0.63 10.70 -5.00
CA HIS A 30 -1.89 10.28 -4.36
C HIS A 30 -1.67 9.79 -2.93
N HIS A 31 -0.63 8.96 -2.70
CA HIS A 31 -0.29 8.49 -1.36
C HIS A 31 0.22 9.60 -0.44
N ILE A 32 1.01 10.56 -0.95
CA ILE A 32 1.40 11.76 -0.20
C ILE A 32 0.15 12.49 0.30
N ASN A 33 -0.81 12.75 -0.60
CA ASN A 33 -2.05 13.43 -0.26
C ASN A 33 -2.92 12.63 0.72
N THR A 34 -2.90 11.30 0.61
CA THR A 34 -3.60 10.41 1.56
C THR A 34 -3.04 10.54 2.98
N ILE A 35 -1.70 10.54 3.13
CA ILE A 35 -1.05 10.69 4.45
C ILE A 35 -1.33 12.09 5.02
N ARG A 36 -1.30 13.12 4.18
CA ARG A 36 -1.58 14.50 4.59
C ARG A 36 -3.00 14.70 5.12
N LYS A 37 -3.98 13.90 4.72
CA LYS A 37 -5.33 13.91 5.33
C LYS A 37 -5.30 13.57 6.82
N ALA A 38 -4.33 12.78 7.26
CA ALA A 38 -4.10 12.50 8.68
C ALA A 38 -3.36 13.62 9.41
N GLY A 39 -3.04 14.74 8.74
CA GLY A 39 -2.33 15.88 9.34
C GLY A 39 -0.82 15.69 9.47
N ILE A 40 -0.23 14.73 8.73
CA ILE A 40 1.20 14.41 8.74
C ILE A 40 1.79 14.71 7.36
N ASN A 41 2.97 15.35 7.31
CA ASN A 41 3.71 15.50 6.06
C ASN A 41 4.73 14.35 5.88
N PRO A 42 4.62 13.50 4.85
CA PRO A 42 5.53 12.36 4.69
C PRO A 42 6.90 12.75 4.13
N VAL A 43 7.89 11.88 4.40
CA VAL A 43 9.19 11.85 3.71
C VAL A 43 9.15 10.71 2.68
N VAL A 44 9.43 11.04 1.42
CA VAL A 44 9.56 10.07 0.32
C VAL A 44 11.00 9.57 0.25
N CYS A 45 11.20 8.26 0.43
CA CYS A 45 12.48 7.61 0.23
C CYS A 45 12.53 6.97 -1.17
N ILE A 46 13.47 7.43 -2.01
CA ILE A 46 13.81 6.76 -3.27
C ILE A 46 14.86 5.70 -2.95
N ASN A 47 14.43 4.45 -2.79
CA ASN A 47 15.36 3.33 -2.64
C ASN A 47 15.99 3.01 -4.00
N ARG A 48 17.23 3.44 -4.20
CA ARG A 48 17.88 3.38 -5.49
C ARG A 48 18.35 1.97 -5.83
N PHE A 49 18.02 1.54 -7.04
CA PHE A 49 18.53 0.32 -7.64
C PHE A 49 19.70 0.61 -8.59
N TYR A 50 20.55 -0.39 -8.83
CA TYR A 50 21.76 -0.23 -9.65
C TYR A 50 21.46 0.06 -11.14
N THR A 51 20.24 -0.20 -11.60
CA THR A 51 19.77 0.16 -12.95
C THR A 51 19.20 1.56 -13.04
N ASP A 52 18.92 2.21 -11.91
CA ASP A 52 18.22 3.49 -11.90
C ASP A 52 19.18 4.63 -12.28
N THR A 53 18.73 5.43 -13.22
CA THR A 53 19.47 6.60 -13.69
C THR A 53 19.27 7.80 -12.76
N ASP A 54 20.25 8.70 -12.72
CA ASP A 54 20.12 9.95 -11.96
C ASP A 54 18.94 10.81 -12.51
N ALA A 55 18.65 10.69 -13.80
CA ALA A 55 17.55 11.39 -14.45
C ALA A 55 16.18 10.90 -13.95
N GLU A 56 15.99 9.59 -13.78
CA GLU A 56 14.75 9.02 -13.22
C GLU A 56 14.56 9.42 -11.77
N CYS A 57 15.62 9.33 -10.94
CA CYS A 57 15.57 9.79 -9.54
C CYS A 57 15.21 11.28 -9.44
N ALA A 58 15.76 12.12 -10.33
CA ALA A 58 15.45 13.55 -10.37
C ALA A 58 13.97 13.83 -10.70
N VAL A 59 13.35 13.04 -11.59
CA VAL A 59 11.92 13.14 -11.90
C VAL A 59 11.07 12.83 -10.65
N ILE A 60 11.40 11.75 -9.94
CA ILE A 60 10.68 11.35 -8.71
C ILE A 60 10.81 12.41 -7.64
N ARG A 61 12.04 12.88 -7.37
CA ARG A 61 12.31 13.93 -6.38
C ARG A 61 11.51 15.19 -6.69
N LYS A 62 11.58 15.67 -7.94
CA LYS A 62 10.82 16.85 -8.38
C LYS A 62 9.32 16.68 -8.17
N ALA A 63 8.76 15.51 -8.46
CA ALA A 63 7.34 15.24 -8.27
C ALA A 63 6.93 15.20 -6.79
N ALA A 64 7.76 14.60 -5.92
CA ALA A 64 7.52 14.57 -4.48
C ALA A 64 7.58 15.97 -3.85
N GLU A 65 8.62 16.74 -4.19
CA GLU A 65 8.80 18.12 -3.71
C GLU A 65 7.69 19.05 -4.22
N ALA A 66 7.27 18.90 -5.48
CA ALA A 66 6.13 19.64 -6.02
C ALA A 66 4.79 19.32 -5.31
N ALA A 67 4.65 18.11 -4.77
CA ALA A 67 3.53 17.73 -3.90
C ALA A 67 3.71 18.18 -2.43
N GLY A 68 4.83 18.86 -2.13
CA GLY A 68 5.15 19.40 -0.82
C GLY A 68 5.69 18.37 0.19
N ALA A 69 6.07 17.17 -0.27
CA ALA A 69 6.74 16.18 0.55
C ALA A 69 8.26 16.37 0.50
N ARG A 70 8.95 16.05 1.59
CA ARG A 70 10.41 15.88 1.57
C ARG A 70 10.75 14.64 0.73
N CYS A 71 11.89 14.65 0.07
CA CYS A 71 12.35 13.50 -0.68
C CYS A 71 13.85 13.30 -0.46
N ALA A 72 14.27 12.05 -0.25
CA ALA A 72 15.66 11.67 -0.10
C ALA A 72 15.95 10.39 -0.88
N GLU A 73 17.12 10.32 -1.50
CA GLU A 73 17.60 9.09 -2.12
C GLU A 73 18.28 8.23 -1.05
N SER A 74 18.18 6.91 -1.18
CA SER A 74 18.90 5.99 -0.32
C SER A 74 19.47 4.81 -1.10
N LYS A 75 20.75 4.54 -0.86
CA LYS A 75 21.52 3.40 -1.39
C LYS A 75 21.83 2.38 -0.30
N HIS A 76 21.00 2.30 0.74
CA HIS A 76 21.28 1.52 1.94
C HIS A 76 21.41 0.01 1.69
N TRP A 77 20.77 -0.51 0.65
CA TRP A 77 20.95 -1.91 0.25
C TRP A 77 22.38 -2.20 -0.23
N GLU A 78 23.00 -1.26 -0.93
CA GLU A 78 24.36 -1.41 -1.47
C GLU A 78 25.44 -0.96 -0.45
N MET A 79 25.20 0.17 0.23
CA MET A 79 26.20 0.86 1.06
C MET A 79 25.92 0.77 2.57
N GLY A 80 24.92 -0.01 2.99
CA GLY A 80 24.54 -0.11 4.39
C GLY A 80 24.06 1.22 4.97
N GLY A 81 24.37 1.48 6.25
CA GLY A 81 23.93 2.71 6.94
C GLY A 81 24.43 4.00 6.28
N ASP A 82 25.65 3.99 5.72
CA ASP A 82 26.23 5.17 5.07
C ASP A 82 25.45 5.59 3.82
N GLY A 83 24.77 4.64 3.15
CA GLY A 83 23.87 4.91 2.03
C GLY A 83 22.50 5.47 2.43
N ALA A 84 22.23 5.65 3.72
CA ALA A 84 20.96 6.13 4.24
C ALA A 84 21.02 7.51 4.90
N LEU A 85 22.20 8.17 4.92
CA LEU A 85 22.40 9.40 5.68
C LEU A 85 21.45 10.53 5.25
N GLU A 86 21.30 10.78 3.95
CA GLU A 86 20.35 11.79 3.44
C GLU A 86 18.91 11.49 3.89
N PHE A 87 18.50 10.22 3.82
CA PHE A 87 17.17 9.81 4.24
C PHE A 87 16.99 9.92 5.77
N ALA A 88 18.02 9.58 6.55
CA ALA A 88 18.01 9.74 7.99
C ALA A 88 17.87 11.21 8.40
N ASP A 89 18.66 12.10 7.79
CA ASP A 89 18.59 13.55 8.04
C ASP A 89 17.20 14.08 7.70
N ALA A 90 16.63 13.71 6.55
CA ALA A 90 15.28 14.13 6.15
C ALA A 90 14.19 13.64 7.13
N VAL A 91 14.36 12.46 7.73
CA VAL A 91 13.45 11.93 8.76
C VAL A 91 13.63 12.66 10.10
N VAL A 92 14.86 12.97 10.50
CA VAL A 92 15.14 13.76 11.71
C VAL A 92 14.48 15.14 11.60
N GLU A 93 14.69 15.83 10.47
CA GLU A 93 14.05 17.13 10.21
C GLU A 93 12.52 17.05 10.22
N ALA A 94 11.93 15.99 9.65
CA ALA A 94 10.49 15.81 9.68
C ALA A 94 9.93 15.59 11.10
N CYS A 95 10.73 15.02 12.01
CA CYS A 95 10.37 14.85 13.42
C CYS A 95 10.37 16.17 14.20
N GLU A 96 11.04 17.22 13.71
CA GLU A 96 11.05 18.54 14.34
C GLU A 96 9.79 19.36 14.04
N GLU A 97 8.99 18.95 13.05
CA GLU A 97 7.73 19.61 12.71
C GLU A 97 6.58 19.20 13.64
N GLU A 98 5.79 20.18 14.06
CA GLU A 98 4.53 19.92 14.75
C GLU A 98 3.50 19.33 13.77
N ASN A 99 2.84 18.25 14.18
CA ASN A 99 1.80 17.57 13.40
C ASN A 99 0.45 17.65 14.13
N ASP A 100 -0.64 17.83 13.38
CA ASP A 100 -2.01 17.84 13.91
C ASP A 100 -2.73 16.56 13.48
N PHE A 101 -2.40 15.46 14.15
CA PHE A 101 -2.88 14.14 13.76
C PHE A 101 -4.39 14.01 13.89
N LYS A 102 -5.05 13.57 12.81
CA LYS A 102 -6.50 13.35 12.75
C LYS A 102 -6.82 12.00 12.13
N PHE A 103 -7.80 11.32 12.73
CA PHE A 103 -8.42 10.17 12.10
C PHE A 103 -9.26 10.62 10.90
N LEU A 104 -9.37 9.74 9.89
CA LEU A 104 -10.18 10.02 8.69
C LEU A 104 -11.65 10.26 9.03
N TYR A 105 -12.15 9.58 10.06
CA TYR A 105 -13.52 9.69 10.55
C TYR A 105 -13.57 9.36 12.05
N PRO A 106 -14.60 9.83 12.77
CA PRO A 106 -14.90 9.42 14.14
C PRO A 106 -15.42 7.97 14.20
N LEU A 107 -15.12 7.24 15.29
CA LEU A 107 -15.45 5.82 15.41
C LEU A 107 -16.97 5.57 15.47
N GLU A 108 -17.72 6.56 15.95
CA GLU A 108 -19.18 6.57 16.06
C GLU A 108 -19.89 6.61 14.70
N MET A 109 -19.16 6.92 13.63
CA MET A 109 -19.69 6.90 12.27
C MET A 109 -20.17 5.49 11.89
N LYS A 110 -21.31 5.37 11.20
CA LYS A 110 -21.83 4.06 10.79
C LYS A 110 -20.86 3.34 9.85
N LEU A 111 -20.87 2.00 9.88
CA LEU A 111 -19.94 1.19 9.09
C LEU A 111 -19.94 1.59 7.61
N ARG A 112 -21.11 1.71 6.99
CA ARG A 112 -21.22 2.03 5.56
C ARG A 112 -20.69 3.43 5.24
N ASP A 113 -20.90 4.41 6.11
CA ASP A 113 -20.37 5.78 5.96
C ASP A 113 -18.85 5.82 6.13
N ARG A 114 -18.30 5.01 7.05
CA ARG A 114 -16.85 4.82 7.19
C ARG A 114 -16.24 4.24 5.92
N VAL A 115 -16.87 3.21 5.35
CA VAL A 115 -16.41 2.57 4.10
C VAL A 115 -16.48 3.54 2.92
N ASP A 116 -17.55 4.33 2.82
CA ASP A 116 -17.67 5.37 1.78
C ASP A 116 -16.60 6.46 1.90
N SER A 117 -16.30 6.89 3.14
CA SER A 117 -15.21 7.82 3.43
C SER A 117 -13.86 7.25 3.00
N ILE A 118 -13.56 5.98 3.32
CA ILE A 118 -12.31 5.34 2.87
C ILE A 118 -12.27 5.24 1.34
N ALA A 119 -13.37 4.82 0.72
CA ALA A 119 -13.44 4.64 -0.73
C ALA A 119 -13.15 5.95 -1.48
N LYS A 120 -13.75 7.05 -1.05
CA LYS A 120 -13.57 8.36 -1.69
C LYS A 120 -12.24 8.99 -1.35
N GLU A 121 -11.93 9.08 -0.06
CA GLU A 121 -10.80 9.89 0.43
C GLU A 121 -9.45 9.17 0.30
N VAL A 122 -9.42 7.84 0.42
CA VAL A 122 -8.17 7.06 0.37
C VAL A 122 -7.98 6.41 -0.99
N TYR A 123 -9.04 5.87 -1.60
CA TYR A 123 -8.92 5.12 -2.86
C TYR A 123 -9.21 5.94 -4.10
N GLY A 124 -9.95 7.06 -3.99
CA GLY A 124 -10.40 7.84 -5.14
C GLY A 124 -11.53 7.17 -5.92
N ALA A 125 -12.37 6.38 -5.25
CA ALA A 125 -13.60 5.84 -5.83
C ALA A 125 -14.73 6.88 -5.80
N ASP A 126 -15.70 6.76 -6.71
CA ASP A 126 -16.90 7.61 -6.73
C ASP A 126 -17.93 7.20 -5.66
N GLY A 127 -17.72 6.04 -5.02
CA GLY A 127 -18.54 5.51 -3.93
C GLY A 127 -18.42 4.00 -3.80
N VAL A 128 -19.38 3.38 -3.11
CA VAL A 128 -19.36 1.96 -2.73
C VAL A 128 -20.61 1.25 -3.21
N ASP A 129 -20.44 0.08 -3.81
CA ASP A 129 -21.53 -0.80 -4.25
C ASP A 129 -21.57 -2.05 -3.39
N TRP A 130 -22.64 -2.22 -2.63
CA TRP A 130 -22.83 -3.35 -1.74
C TRP A 130 -23.67 -4.43 -2.42
N THR A 131 -23.28 -5.69 -2.29
CA THR A 131 -24.21 -6.78 -2.62
C THR A 131 -25.36 -6.80 -1.60
N PRO A 132 -26.56 -7.31 -1.96
CA PRO A 132 -27.69 -7.36 -1.04
C PRO A 132 -27.36 -8.05 0.30
N GLU A 133 -26.57 -9.12 0.26
CA GLU A 133 -26.14 -9.86 1.46
C GLU A 133 -25.20 -9.03 2.33
N ALA A 134 -24.24 -8.34 1.71
CA ALA A 134 -23.30 -7.49 2.42
C ALA A 134 -23.99 -6.27 3.04
N GLU A 135 -24.94 -5.66 2.32
CA GLU A 135 -25.71 -4.52 2.83
C GLU A 135 -26.59 -4.92 4.01
N ALA A 136 -27.28 -6.06 3.93
CA ALA A 136 -28.10 -6.58 5.03
C ALA A 136 -27.25 -6.87 6.27
N LYS A 137 -26.08 -7.50 6.09
CA LYS A 137 -25.12 -7.76 7.17
C LYS A 137 -24.56 -6.47 7.76
N ALA A 138 -24.22 -5.47 6.94
CA ALA A 138 -23.74 -4.18 7.42
C ALA A 138 -24.80 -3.45 8.25
N LYS A 139 -26.07 -3.46 7.83
CA LYS A 139 -27.19 -2.90 8.62
C LYS A 139 -27.32 -3.58 9.98
N MET A 140 -27.31 -4.91 10.01
CA MET A 140 -27.35 -5.68 11.27
C MET A 140 -26.19 -5.29 12.20
N LEU A 141 -24.98 -5.11 11.67
CA LEU A 141 -23.81 -4.69 12.46
C LEU A 141 -23.92 -3.25 12.97
N GLU A 142 -24.53 -2.35 12.19
CA GLU A 142 -24.76 -0.95 12.58
C GLU A 142 -25.83 -0.80 13.66
N ASP A 143 -26.83 -1.68 13.67
CA ASP A 143 -27.97 -1.62 14.58
C ASP A 143 -27.70 -2.33 15.94
N ASP A 144 -26.64 -3.13 16.04
CA ASP A 144 -26.25 -3.83 17.27
C ASP A 144 -25.15 -3.05 18.03
N PRO A 145 -25.44 -2.53 19.24
CA PRO A 145 -24.48 -1.79 20.06
C PRO A 145 -23.21 -2.56 20.41
N PHE A 146 -23.21 -3.90 20.33
CA PHE A 146 -22.03 -4.73 20.56
C PHE A 146 -20.88 -4.40 19.59
N TYR A 147 -21.18 -3.94 18.38
CA TYR A 147 -20.18 -3.62 17.35
C TYR A 147 -19.82 -2.13 17.28
N ALA A 148 -20.36 -1.30 18.17
CA ALA A 148 -20.19 0.16 18.11
C ALA A 148 -18.73 0.60 18.24
N ASP A 149 -17.90 -0.16 18.97
CA ASP A 149 -16.48 0.15 19.18
C ASP A 149 -15.53 -0.63 18.24
N PHE A 150 -16.07 -1.28 17.20
CA PHE A 150 -15.26 -2.01 16.24
C PHE A 150 -14.71 -1.07 15.16
N ALA A 151 -13.42 -1.20 14.85
CA ALA A 151 -12.78 -0.47 13.76
C ALA A 151 -13.03 -1.14 12.40
N THR A 152 -12.98 -0.34 11.32
CA THR A 152 -13.14 -0.82 9.95
C THR A 152 -11.79 -1.16 9.34
N MET A 153 -11.64 -2.38 8.83
CA MET A 153 -10.44 -2.83 8.12
C MET A 153 -10.79 -3.29 6.72
N MET A 154 -10.45 -2.47 5.72
CA MET A 154 -10.79 -2.79 4.33
C MET A 154 -9.98 -3.96 3.80
N VAL A 155 -10.65 -4.92 3.17
CA VAL A 155 -10.00 -6.06 2.54
C VAL A 155 -10.13 -5.96 1.02
N LYS A 156 -9.07 -5.50 0.36
CA LYS A 156 -8.98 -5.33 -1.09
C LYS A 156 -7.61 -5.78 -1.61
N THR A 157 -7.43 -5.78 -2.93
CA THR A 157 -6.09 -5.94 -3.52
C THR A 157 -5.15 -4.82 -3.07
N HIS A 158 -3.89 -5.15 -2.81
CA HIS A 158 -2.84 -4.17 -2.52
C HIS A 158 -2.18 -3.64 -3.80
N GLU A 159 -2.42 -4.28 -4.95
CA GLU A 159 -1.74 -3.98 -6.22
C GLU A 159 -2.35 -2.80 -7.00
N SER A 160 -3.43 -2.22 -6.47
CA SER A 160 -4.16 -1.07 -7.05
C SER A 160 -4.85 -0.25 -5.95
N LEU A 161 -5.07 1.03 -6.22
CA LEU A 161 -6.02 1.85 -5.45
C LEU A 161 -7.45 1.33 -5.64
N SER A 162 -7.77 0.79 -6.82
CA SER A 162 -9.05 0.15 -7.11
C SER A 162 -9.19 -1.25 -6.51
N ALA A 163 -10.37 -1.86 -6.70
CA ALA A 163 -10.59 -3.28 -6.41
C ALA A 163 -9.98 -4.23 -7.46
N ASP A 164 -9.56 -3.73 -8.63
CA ASP A 164 -8.95 -4.50 -9.70
C ASP A 164 -7.43 -4.36 -9.68
N ARG A 165 -6.73 -5.47 -9.46
CA ARG A 165 -5.26 -5.54 -9.38
C ARG A 165 -4.55 -5.10 -10.67
N THR A 166 -5.24 -5.16 -11.81
CA THR A 166 -4.66 -4.87 -13.13
C THR A 166 -4.58 -3.38 -13.43
N ILE A 167 -5.39 -2.56 -12.76
CA ILE A 167 -5.44 -1.11 -12.98
C ILE A 167 -4.35 -0.42 -12.15
N LYS A 168 -3.44 0.30 -12.82
CA LYS A 168 -2.30 1.00 -12.19
C LYS A 168 -2.51 2.51 -12.15
N GLY A 169 -1.66 3.21 -11.39
CA GLY A 169 -1.71 4.67 -11.28
C GLY A 169 -2.80 5.14 -10.31
N VAL A 170 -3.56 6.16 -10.73
CA VAL A 170 -4.67 6.77 -9.98
C VAL A 170 -5.98 6.58 -10.76
N PRO A 171 -6.69 5.45 -10.57
CA PRO A 171 -7.92 5.16 -11.30
C PRO A 171 -9.05 6.11 -10.90
N THR A 172 -9.90 6.46 -11.88
CA THR A 172 -11.07 7.33 -11.71
C THR A 172 -12.30 6.68 -12.34
N GLY A 173 -13.52 7.15 -12.01
CA GLY A 173 -14.75 6.63 -12.63
C GLY A 173 -15.12 5.21 -12.20
N TRP A 174 -14.71 4.81 -10.99
CA TRP A 174 -14.92 3.46 -10.47
C TRP A 174 -15.55 3.50 -9.08
N ARG A 175 -16.26 2.42 -8.74
CA ARG A 175 -16.93 2.26 -7.44
C ARG A 175 -16.40 1.01 -6.75
N LEU A 176 -16.29 1.06 -5.43
CA LEU A 176 -15.75 -0.03 -4.62
C LEU A 176 -16.83 -1.11 -4.43
N PRO A 177 -16.70 -2.31 -5.03
CA PRO A 177 -17.62 -3.39 -4.76
C PRO A 177 -17.37 -3.92 -3.34
N VAL A 178 -18.41 -4.23 -2.58
CA VAL A 178 -18.31 -4.91 -1.27
C VAL A 178 -19.27 -6.08 -1.25
N ARG A 179 -18.73 -7.29 -1.06
CA ARG A 179 -19.47 -8.55 -1.19
C ARG A 179 -19.75 -9.29 0.12
N ASP A 180 -19.01 -8.95 1.17
CA ASP A 180 -19.20 -9.49 2.53
C ASP A 180 -18.49 -8.57 3.54
N VAL A 181 -18.78 -8.77 4.83
CA VAL A 181 -18.07 -8.15 5.94
C VAL A 181 -17.60 -9.26 6.90
N LEU A 182 -16.30 -9.52 6.98
CA LEU A 182 -15.77 -10.46 7.97
C LEU A 182 -15.74 -9.79 9.36
N ILE A 183 -15.96 -10.57 10.40
CA ILE A 183 -16.04 -10.06 11.78
C ILE A 183 -14.95 -10.74 12.59
N TYR A 184 -14.06 -9.95 13.18
CA TYR A 184 -13.01 -10.41 14.08
C TYR A 184 -13.24 -9.85 15.48
N SER A 185 -14.14 -10.48 16.24
CA SER A 185 -14.58 -9.96 17.54
C SER A 185 -13.47 -9.81 18.57
N GLY A 186 -12.49 -10.71 18.59
CA GLY A 186 -11.35 -10.60 19.52
C GLY A 186 -10.46 -9.38 19.25
N ALA A 187 -10.31 -8.98 17.98
CA ALA A 187 -9.53 -7.82 17.58
C ALA A 187 -10.38 -6.56 17.39
N LYS A 188 -11.71 -6.67 17.52
CA LYS A 188 -12.71 -5.62 17.27
C LYS A 188 -12.60 -5.01 15.86
N PHE A 189 -12.54 -5.87 14.83
CA PHE A 189 -12.56 -5.43 13.44
C PHE A 189 -13.80 -5.89 12.68
N LEU A 190 -14.37 -4.97 11.91
CA LEU A 190 -15.31 -5.24 10.83
C LEU A 190 -14.57 -5.06 9.50
N CYS A 191 -14.55 -6.10 8.69
CA CYS A 191 -13.69 -6.17 7.52
C CYS A 191 -14.49 -6.30 6.21
N PRO A 192 -14.92 -5.18 5.60
CA PRO A 192 -15.55 -5.18 4.28
C PRO A 192 -14.63 -5.76 3.20
N CYS A 193 -15.13 -6.77 2.49
CA CYS A 193 -14.39 -7.50 1.47
C CYS A 193 -14.74 -6.97 0.07
N ALA A 194 -13.76 -6.36 -0.61
CA ALA A 194 -13.91 -5.79 -1.94
C ALA A 194 -13.36 -6.67 -3.08
N GLY A 195 -13.03 -7.93 -2.78
CA GLY A 195 -12.55 -8.89 -3.78
C GLY A 195 -12.36 -10.28 -3.18
N THR A 196 -11.89 -11.20 -4.01
CA THR A 196 -11.50 -12.55 -3.55
C THR A 196 -10.15 -12.46 -2.86
N ILE A 197 -10.08 -12.94 -1.62
CA ILE A 197 -8.87 -12.96 -0.82
C ILE A 197 -8.46 -14.42 -0.63
N SER A 198 -7.18 -14.71 -0.90
CA SER A 198 -6.60 -16.00 -0.52
C SER A 198 -6.13 -15.92 0.92
N LEU A 199 -6.79 -16.65 1.81
CA LEU A 199 -6.39 -16.79 3.22
C LEU A 199 -5.34 -17.89 3.42
N MET A 200 -5.12 -18.72 2.39
CA MET A 200 -4.19 -19.84 2.43
C MET A 200 -3.31 -19.79 1.16
N PRO A 201 -2.08 -19.26 1.25
CA PRO A 201 -1.21 -19.22 0.09
C PRO A 201 -0.84 -20.65 -0.32
N GLY A 202 -0.96 -20.94 -1.62
CA GLY A 202 -0.48 -22.19 -2.20
C GLY A 202 1.03 -22.16 -2.46
N THR A 203 1.62 -23.34 -2.67
CA THR A 203 3.02 -23.45 -3.10
C THR A 203 3.13 -23.24 -4.61
N GLY A 204 4.22 -22.62 -5.05
CA GLY A 204 4.54 -22.47 -6.47
C GLY A 204 4.91 -23.81 -7.12
N SER A 205 4.89 -23.88 -8.45
CA SER A 205 5.24 -25.09 -9.22
C SER A 205 6.69 -25.56 -8.99
N ASN A 206 7.60 -24.64 -8.64
CA ASN A 206 8.97 -24.94 -8.25
C ASN A 206 9.29 -24.33 -6.88
N PRO A 207 8.85 -24.96 -5.78
CA PRO A 207 8.89 -24.36 -4.45
C PRO A 207 10.31 -24.27 -3.89
N ALA A 208 10.55 -23.24 -3.08
CA ALA A 208 11.89 -22.93 -2.54
C ALA A 208 12.47 -24.04 -1.64
N PHE A 209 11.62 -24.78 -0.91
CA PHE A 209 12.07 -25.86 -0.02
C PHE A 209 12.86 -26.97 -0.74
N ARG A 210 12.73 -27.10 -2.07
CA ARG A 210 13.53 -28.04 -2.87
C ARG A 210 15.02 -27.72 -2.89
N ARG A 211 15.39 -26.48 -2.56
CA ARG A 211 16.77 -26.01 -2.49
C ARG A 211 17.28 -25.91 -1.06
N VAL A 212 16.45 -26.21 -0.07
CA VAL A 212 16.82 -26.13 1.34
C VAL A 212 17.54 -27.41 1.74
N ASP A 213 18.76 -27.27 2.23
CA ASP A 213 19.58 -28.39 2.71
C ASP A 213 20.44 -27.97 3.90
N VAL A 214 20.98 -28.94 4.65
CA VAL A 214 21.82 -28.72 5.83
C VAL A 214 23.12 -29.49 5.67
N GLU A 215 24.25 -28.77 5.71
CA GLU A 215 25.59 -29.37 5.69
C GLU A 215 25.82 -30.15 7.01
N PRO A 216 26.01 -31.49 6.99
CA PRO A 216 26.07 -32.30 8.20
C PRO A 216 27.22 -31.95 9.15
N GLU A 217 28.36 -31.53 8.61
CA GLU A 217 29.58 -31.25 9.36
C GLU A 217 29.53 -29.91 10.09
N THR A 218 28.92 -28.90 9.48
CA THR A 218 28.89 -27.52 9.99
C THR A 218 27.53 -27.13 10.58
N GLY A 219 26.48 -27.87 10.25
CA GLY A 219 25.09 -27.50 10.54
C GLY A 219 24.59 -26.31 9.70
N LYS A 220 25.34 -25.88 8.68
CA LYS A 220 24.99 -24.71 7.87
C LYS A 220 23.81 -25.02 6.95
N VAL A 221 22.76 -24.21 7.04
CA VAL A 221 21.59 -24.28 6.17
C VAL A 221 21.87 -23.52 4.86
N THR A 222 21.49 -24.11 3.73
CA THR A 222 21.56 -23.48 2.39
C THR A 222 20.17 -23.37 1.77
N GLY A 223 19.99 -22.43 0.83
CA GLY A 223 18.77 -22.28 0.03
C GLY A 223 17.54 -21.72 0.74
N LEU A 224 17.71 -21.17 1.96
CA LEU A 224 16.64 -20.50 2.71
C LEU A 224 16.45 -19.04 2.27
N PHE A 225 17.52 -18.40 1.81
CA PHE A 225 17.60 -17.01 1.31
C PHE A 225 18.66 -16.93 0.21
#